data_AF-A0A948XEA3-F1
#
_entry.id   AF-A0A948XEA3-F1
#
_cell.length_a   1.000
_cell.length_b   1.000
_cell.length_c   1.000
_cell.angle_alpha   90.00
_cell.angle_beta   90.00
_cell.angle_gamma   90.00
#
_symmetry.space_group_name_H-M   'P 1'
#
loop_
_entity.id
_entity.type
_entity.pdbx_description
1 polymer ?
#
loop_
_entity_poly.entity_id
_entity_poly.type
_entity_poly.pdbx_seq_one_letter_code
_entity_poly.pdbx_strand_id
1 'polypeptide(L)'
;MSKTKKKDIITNFRDFSIPLSWKSYKYILTKEYKFEMENKRGSCRAFIREDERFIADEPHGKGDKFVSKEDRKKAIRALIRLGELDEYWEDN
;
A
#
# COMPACT_ATOMS: atom_id res chain seq x y z
N MET A 1 9.68 0.97 15.48
CA MET A 1 9.03 -0.37 15.39
C MET A 1 10.10 -1.42 15.55
N SER A 2 9.87 -2.46 16.37
CA SER A 2 10.79 -3.60 16.46
C SER A 2 10.88 -4.32 15.10
N LYS A 3 12.02 -4.96 14.80
CA LYS A 3 12.26 -5.65 13.51
C LYS A 3 11.17 -6.69 13.17
N THR A 4 10.61 -7.35 14.17
CA THR A 4 9.51 -8.32 14.02
C THR A 4 8.25 -7.68 13.43
N LYS A 5 7.81 -6.53 13.99
CA LYS A 5 6.62 -5.81 13.52
C LYS A 5 6.71 -5.36 12.06
N LYS A 6 7.92 -5.10 11.54
CA LYS A 6 8.12 -4.73 10.13
C LYS A 6 7.87 -5.90 9.17
N LYS A 7 8.38 -7.10 9.50
CA LYS A 7 8.15 -8.30 8.69
C LYS A 7 6.66 -8.64 8.63
N ASP A 8 5.98 -8.59 9.77
CA ASP A 8 4.54 -8.88 9.85
C ASP A 8 3.71 -7.90 8.99
N ILE A 9 4.06 -6.62 8.96
CA ILE A 9 3.35 -5.60 8.19
C ILE A 9 3.48 -5.82 6.67
N ILE A 10 4.64 -6.29 6.18
CA ILE A 10 4.85 -6.59 4.74
C ILE A 10 4.11 -7.87 4.34
N THR A 11 4.13 -8.91 5.17
CA THR A 11 3.33 -10.13 4.94
C THR A 11 1.84 -9.78 4.88
N ASN A 12 1.37 -8.96 5.82
CA ASN A 12 -0.02 -8.49 5.86
C ASN A 12 -0.38 -7.57 4.69
N PHE A 13 0.59 -6.96 4.00
CA PHE A 13 0.34 -6.12 2.82
C PHE A 13 -0.09 -6.95 1.61
N ARG A 14 0.37 -8.20 1.51
CA ARG A 14 -0.04 -9.14 0.46
C ARG A 14 -1.25 -10.00 0.87
N ASP A 15 -1.46 -10.21 2.17
CA ASP A 15 -2.61 -10.97 2.67
C ASP A 15 -3.88 -10.11 2.78
N PHE A 16 -4.85 -10.32 1.89
CA PHE A 16 -6.13 -9.59 1.89
C PHE A 16 -7.14 -10.04 2.94
N SER A 17 -6.90 -11.17 3.60
CA SER A 17 -7.72 -11.59 4.75
C SER A 17 -7.45 -10.70 5.97
N ILE A 18 -6.27 -10.07 6.03
CA ILE A 18 -5.86 -9.21 7.12
C ILE A 18 -6.11 -7.73 6.75
N PRO A 19 -6.90 -6.99 7.56
CA PRO A 19 -7.08 -5.56 7.38
C PRO A 19 -5.76 -4.81 7.55
N LEU A 20 -5.44 -3.93 6.60
CA LEU A 20 -4.25 -3.10 6.63
C LEU A 20 -4.64 -1.65 6.92
N SER A 21 -4.13 -1.06 8.00
CA SER A 21 -4.42 0.34 8.32
C SER A 21 -3.77 1.28 7.31
N TRP A 22 -4.40 2.43 7.07
CA TRP A 22 -3.85 3.48 6.21
C TRP A 22 -2.43 3.90 6.62
N LYS A 23 -2.16 4.00 7.93
CA LYS A 23 -0.84 4.33 8.47
C LYS A 23 0.23 3.30 8.07
N SER A 24 -0.08 2.01 8.18
CA SER A 24 0.83 0.93 7.78
C SER A 24 1.04 0.91 6.26
N TYR A 25 -0.04 1.06 5.50
CA TYR A 25 0.00 1.15 4.04
C TYR A 25 0.90 2.28 3.55
N LYS A 26 0.71 3.51 4.06
CA LYS A 26 1.56 4.66 3.76
C LYS A 26 3.02 4.41 4.16
N TYR A 27 3.25 3.81 5.32
CA TYR A 27 4.61 3.49 5.78
C TYR A 27 5.32 2.54 4.81
N ILE A 28 4.67 1.45 4.42
CA ILE A 28 5.22 0.46 3.49
C ILE A 28 5.59 1.12 2.16
N LEU A 29 4.64 1.83 1.55
CA LEU A 29 4.86 2.43 0.23
C LEU A 29 5.94 3.51 0.25
N THR A 30 5.91 4.41 1.24
CA THR A 30 6.84 5.55 1.26
C THR A 30 8.21 5.24 1.87
N LYS A 31 8.29 4.34 2.84
CA LYS A 31 9.54 4.05 3.57
C LYS A 31 10.24 2.79 3.09
N GLU A 32 9.51 1.73 2.77
CA GLU A 32 10.11 0.49 2.28
C GLU A 32 10.28 0.59 0.75
N TYR A 33 9.20 0.86 0.00
CA TYR A 33 9.23 0.87 -1.47
C TYR A 33 9.50 2.24 -2.12
N LYS A 34 9.79 3.27 -1.32
CA LYS A 34 10.25 4.60 -1.76
C LYS A 34 9.32 5.36 -2.70
N PHE A 35 8.02 5.09 -2.68
CA PHE A 35 7.04 5.93 -3.36
C PHE A 35 7.00 7.33 -2.74
N GLU A 36 6.99 8.34 -3.59
CA GLU A 36 6.56 9.68 -3.23
C GLU A 36 5.04 9.71 -3.10
N MET A 37 4.52 10.48 -2.15
CA MET A 37 3.08 10.60 -1.92
C MET A 37 2.63 12.05 -2.08
N GLU A 38 1.84 12.30 -3.12
CA GLU A 38 1.19 13.61 -3.32
C GLU A 38 -0.22 13.61 -2.72
N ASN A 39 -0.54 14.67 -1.99
CA ASN A 39 -1.92 14.93 -1.55
C ASN A 39 -2.72 15.50 -2.74
N LYS A 40 -3.71 14.74 -3.21
CA LYS A 40 -4.71 15.25 -4.17
C LYS A 40 -5.94 15.76 -3.40
N ARG A 41 -6.95 16.24 -4.14
CA ARG A 41 -8.20 16.77 -3.59
C ARG A 41 -8.91 15.69 -2.74
N GLY A 42 -9.33 16.02 -1.53
CA GLY A 42 -10.08 15.10 -0.66
C GLY A 42 -9.24 13.97 -0.04
N SER A 43 -9.77 12.74 -0.05
CA SER A 43 -9.10 11.51 0.40
C SER A 43 -7.98 11.05 -0.51
N CYS A 44 -7.99 11.47 -1.77
CA CYS A 44 -7.15 10.84 -2.78
C CYS A 44 -5.67 11.15 -2.51
N ARG A 45 -4.84 10.11 -2.58
CA ARG A 45 -3.38 10.19 -2.44
C ARG A 45 -2.77 9.52 -3.64
N ALA A 46 -1.94 10.24 -4.38
CA ALA A 46 -1.19 9.67 -5.49
C ALA A 46 0.16 9.18 -4.98
N PHE A 47 0.49 7.93 -5.30
CA PHE A 47 1.79 7.34 -5.04
C PHE A 47 2.54 7.25 -6.37
N ILE A 48 3.75 7.80 -6.40
CA ILE A 48 4.55 7.95 -7.61
C ILE A 48 5.96 7.42 -7.33
N ARG A 49 6.47 6.57 -8.21
CA ARG A 49 7.88 6.16 -8.23
C ARG A 49 8.25 5.78 -9.65
N GLU A 50 9.35 6.36 -10.14
CA GLU A 50 9.84 6.12 -11.51
C GLU A 50 8.69 6.31 -12.51
N ASP A 51 8.39 5.32 -13.35
CA ASP A 51 7.33 5.38 -14.34
C ASP A 51 5.96 4.89 -13.81
N GLU A 52 5.88 4.46 -12.56
CA GLU A 52 4.66 3.95 -11.94
C GLU A 52 3.93 5.01 -11.12
N ARG A 53 2.62 5.07 -11.33
CA ARG A 53 1.71 5.99 -10.63
C ARG A 53 0.38 5.30 -10.35
N PHE A 54 -0.08 5.39 -9.11
CA PHE A 54 -1.44 4.97 -8.75
C PHE A 54 -2.07 5.89 -7.72
N ILE A 55 -3.39 5.82 -7.59
CA ILE A 55 -4.18 6.59 -6.63
C ILE A 55 -4.83 5.61 -5.65
N ALA A 56 -4.72 5.92 -4.37
CA ALA A 56 -5.47 5.27 -3.30
C ALA A 56 -6.27 6.30 -2.50
N ASP A 57 -7.42 5.88 -1.99
CA ASP A 57 -8.26 6.74 -1.17
C ASP A 57 -7.93 6.57 0.31
N GLU A 58 -7.51 7.66 0.95
CA GLU A 58 -7.36 7.71 2.40
C GLU A 58 -8.75 7.55 3.05
N PRO A 59 -8.98 6.50 3.84
CA PRO A 59 -10.30 6.26 4.39
C PRO A 59 -10.68 7.29 5.48
N HIS A 60 -11.87 7.89 5.40
CA HIS A 60 -12.29 9.06 6.20
C HIS A 60 -13.18 8.76 7.41
N GLY A 61 -12.78 9.10 8.64
CA GLY A 61 -13.62 9.13 9.86
C GLY A 61 -12.83 8.84 11.16
N LYS A 62 -13.49 8.72 12.32
CA LYS A 62 -12.80 8.50 13.61
C LYS A 62 -12.18 7.09 13.69
N GLY A 63 -10.84 6.99 13.77
CA GLY A 63 -10.09 5.75 14.01
C GLY A 63 -9.06 5.40 12.92
N ASP A 64 -8.29 4.32 13.13
CA ASP A 64 -7.40 3.75 12.10
C ASP A 64 -8.25 3.02 11.06
N LYS A 65 -8.63 3.72 10.00
CA LYS A 65 -9.41 3.11 8.94
C LYS A 65 -8.53 2.26 8.01
N PHE A 66 -9.10 1.13 7.58
CA PHE A 66 -8.42 0.15 6.75
C PHE A 66 -8.47 0.52 5.28
N VAL A 67 -7.39 0.20 4.56
CA VAL A 67 -7.28 0.40 3.12
C VAL A 67 -8.14 -0.62 2.39
N SER A 68 -8.80 -0.17 1.32
CA SER A 68 -9.60 -1.06 0.46
C SER A 68 -8.72 -2.14 -0.18
N LYS A 69 -9.30 -3.32 -0.47
CA LYS A 69 -8.59 -4.37 -1.21
C LYS A 69 -8.14 -3.87 -2.60
N GLU A 70 -8.99 -3.08 -3.26
CA GLU A 70 -8.69 -2.53 -4.58
C GLU A 70 -7.49 -1.57 -4.57
N ASP A 71 -7.37 -0.70 -3.57
CA ASP A 71 -6.20 0.18 -3.48
C ASP A 71 -4.92 -0.60 -3.19
N ARG A 72 -5.02 -1.65 -2.36
CA ARG A 72 -3.89 -2.57 -2.15
C ARG A 72 -3.50 -3.28 -3.45
N LYS A 73 -4.47 -3.78 -4.24
CA LYS A 73 -4.20 -4.39 -5.56
C LYS A 73 -3.49 -3.43 -6.51
N LYS A 74 -3.90 -2.15 -6.57
CA LYS A 74 -3.23 -1.13 -7.38
C LYS A 74 -1.75 -0.98 -6.99
N ALA A 75 -1.47 -0.86 -5.70
CA ALA A 75 -0.10 -0.73 -5.20
C ALA A 75 0.75 -1.96 -5.53
N ILE A 76 0.20 -3.15 -5.36
CA ILE A 76 0.87 -4.41 -5.68
C ILE A 76 1.17 -4.50 -7.18
N ARG A 77 0.21 -4.14 -8.05
CA ARG A 77 0.45 -4.12 -9.51
C ARG A 77 1.57 -3.15 -9.89
N ALA A 78 1.62 -1.97 -9.27
CA ALA A 78 2.72 -1.03 -9.47
C ALA A 78 4.06 -1.64 -9.02
N LEU A 79 4.11 -2.32 -7.87
CA LEU A 79 5.31 -2.99 -7.38
C LEU A 79 5.78 -4.15 -8.28
N ILE A 80 4.85 -4.94 -8.84
CA ILE A 80 5.19 -5.99 -9.82
C ILE A 80 5.80 -5.37 -11.07
N ARG A 81 5.22 -4.26 -11.58
CA ARG A 81 5.75 -3.56 -12.76
C ARG A 81 7.13 -2.94 -12.53
N LEU A 82 7.41 -2.49 -11.30
CA LEU A 82 8.74 -2.03 -10.88
C LEU A 82 9.74 -3.17 -10.64
N GLY A 83 9.31 -4.44 -10.70
CA GLY A 83 10.15 -5.60 -10.38
C GLY A 83 10.47 -5.75 -8.88
N GLU A 84 9.72 -5.08 -8.01
CA GLU A 84 9.88 -5.15 -6.54
C GLU A 84 9.18 -6.38 -5.93
N LEU A 85 8.26 -7.00 -6.67
CA LEU A 85 7.51 -8.19 -6.30
C LEU A 85 7.41 -9.15 -7.49
N ASP A 86 7.50 -10.46 -7.22
CA ASP A 86 7.21 -11.49 -8.21
C ASP A 86 5.71 -11.57 -8.54
N GLU A 87 5.39 -11.94 -9.79
CA GLU A 87 4.02 -12.04 -10.33
C GLU A 87 3.17 -13.15 -9.70
N TYR A 88 3.66 -13.88 -8.70
CA TYR A 88 2.86 -14.87 -7.96
C TYR A 88 1.76 -14.18 -7.14
N TRP A 89 0.61 -14.05 -7.78
CA TRP A 89 -0.63 -13.52 -7.26
C TRP A 89 -1.76 -14.46 -7.67
N GLU A 90 -2.06 -15.44 -6.80
CA GLU A 90 -3.27 -16.23 -6.92
C GLU A 90 -4.48 -15.32 -6.66
N ASP A 91 -5.24 -15.03 -7.72
CA ASP A 91 -6.65 -14.67 -7.62
C ASP A 91 -7.41 -15.90 -7.07
N ASN A 92 -7.34 -16.10 -5.75
CA ASN A 92 -8.27 -16.98 -5.02
C ASN A 92 -9.33 -16.14 -4.32
#